data_AF-A0A2G1VX95-F1
#
_entry.id   AF-A0A2G1VX95-F1
#
_cell.length_a   1.000
_cell.length_b   1.000
_cell.length_c   1.000
_cell.angle_alpha   90.00
_cell.angle_beta   90.00
_cell.angle_gamma   90.00
#
_symmetry.space_group_name_H-M   'P 1'
#
loop_
_entity.id
_entity.type
_entity.pdbx_description
1 polymer ?
#
loop_
_entity_poly.entity_id
_entity_poly.type
_entity_poly.pdbx_seq_one_letter_code
_entity_poly.pdbx_strand_id
1 'polypeptide(L)'
;MIRTVRRQELMTVPEHLWRFPTREAIASLAIRFDVPNEPHMQDWEWEVADPARIDEYLNAYHVGELSDDERFTLMETMIQAFDDLPGPLEADVRWEATLSILDENIDLHAYSVWYWSDLEYELGDETWRVTPFLRKLVDKHRARLDPQSVSQDHDGGEPDDARESPS
;
A
#
# COMPACT_ATOMS: atom_id res chain seq x y z
N MET A 1 14.34 1.95 32.10
CA MET A 1 13.06 2.39 31.53
C MET A 1 12.74 1.42 30.42
N ILE A 2 11.95 0.39 30.73
CA ILE A 2 11.59 -0.66 29.76
C ILE A 2 10.62 0.02 28.79
N ARG A 3 11.05 0.27 27.55
CA ARG A 3 10.12 0.60 26.47
C ARG A 3 9.24 -0.62 26.32
N THR A 4 8.03 -0.56 26.87
CA THR A 4 6.96 -1.48 26.51
C THR A 4 6.73 -1.25 25.03
N VAL A 5 7.41 -2.04 24.20
CA VAL A 5 6.99 -2.25 22.82
C VAL A 5 5.58 -2.79 22.97
N ARG A 6 4.56 -1.93 22.84
CA ARG A 6 3.24 -2.43 22.50
C ARG A 6 3.51 -3.18 21.22
N ARG A 7 3.42 -4.50 21.32
CA ARG A 7 3.15 -5.37 20.19
C ARG A 7 1.81 -4.86 19.65
N GLN A 8 1.85 -3.78 18.86
CA GLN A 8 0.77 -3.50 17.93
C GLN A 8 0.71 -4.80 17.13
N GLU A 9 -0.43 -5.48 17.23
CA GLU A 9 -0.68 -6.66 16.43
C GLU A 9 -0.32 -6.27 14.99
N LEU A 10 0.66 -6.97 14.41
CA LEU A 10 1.15 -6.70 13.08
C LEU A 10 -0.07 -6.76 12.17
N MET A 11 -0.46 -5.62 11.62
CA MET A 11 -1.57 -5.55 10.69
C MET A 11 -1.25 -6.49 9.53
N THR A 12 -2.11 -7.49 9.31
CA THR A 12 -1.95 -8.45 8.22
C THR A 12 -3.06 -8.26 7.20
N VAL A 13 -2.70 -7.85 5.99
CA VAL A 13 -3.64 -7.84 4.86
C VAL A 13 -4.16 -9.25 4.61
N PRO A 14 -5.47 -9.47 4.41
CA PRO A 14 -6.01 -10.78 4.04
C PRO A 14 -5.31 -11.36 2.81
N GLU A 15 -4.94 -12.63 2.85
CA GLU A 15 -4.18 -13.30 1.77
C GLU A 15 -4.87 -13.20 0.39
N HIS A 16 -6.21 -13.18 0.35
CA HIS A 16 -6.96 -13.05 -0.90
C HIS A 16 -6.83 -11.67 -1.57
N LEU A 17 -6.29 -10.68 -0.86
CA LEU A 17 -5.97 -9.34 -1.38
C LEU A 17 -4.47 -9.18 -1.69
N TRP A 18 -3.66 -10.22 -1.47
CA TRP A 18 -2.25 -10.18 -1.83
C TRP A 18 -2.11 -10.25 -3.34
N ARG A 19 -1.31 -9.34 -3.87
CA ARG A 19 -0.93 -9.30 -5.28
C ARG A 19 0.55 -8.98 -5.37
N PHE A 20 1.16 -9.46 -6.44
CA PHE A 20 2.58 -9.28 -6.73
C PHE A 20 2.73 -9.07 -8.23
N PRO A 21 3.77 -8.34 -8.68
CA PRO A 21 4.04 -8.20 -10.10
C PRO A 21 4.23 -9.57 -10.77
N THR A 22 3.48 -9.83 -11.84
CA THR A 22 3.61 -11.09 -12.59
C THR A 22 4.56 -10.93 -13.76
N ARG A 23 5.21 -12.03 -14.18
CA ARG A 23 6.12 -12.00 -15.35
C ARG A 23 5.40 -11.59 -16.64
N GLU A 24 4.12 -11.93 -16.78
CA GLU A 24 3.30 -11.55 -17.92
C GLU A 24 3.00 -10.05 -17.92
N ALA A 25 2.56 -9.50 -16.78
CA ALA A 25 2.34 -8.07 -16.62
C ALA A 25 3.62 -7.26 -16.86
N ILE A 26 4.74 -7.67 -16.25
CA ILE A 26 6.06 -7.06 -16.47
C ILE A 26 6.43 -7.07 -17.96
N ALA A 27 6.28 -8.21 -18.65
CA ALA A 27 6.61 -8.29 -20.08
C ALA A 27 5.73 -7.37 -20.95
N SER A 28 4.43 -7.30 -20.66
CA SER A 28 3.51 -6.41 -21.36
C SER A 28 3.87 -4.94 -21.15
N LEU A 29 4.08 -4.54 -19.89
CA LEU A 29 4.42 -3.16 -19.54
C LEU A 29 5.80 -2.75 -20.05
N ALA A 30 6.78 -3.66 -20.03
CA ALA A 30 8.11 -3.42 -20.58
C ALA A 30 8.06 -3.07 -22.07
N ILE A 31 7.26 -3.82 -22.85
CA ILE A 31 7.03 -3.52 -24.27
C ILE A 31 6.31 -2.18 -24.42
N ARG A 32 5.27 -1.95 -23.61
CA ARG A 32 4.46 -0.73 -23.69
C ARG A 32 5.27 0.54 -23.45
N PHE A 33 6.15 0.52 -22.47
CA PHE A 33 6.94 1.67 -22.06
C PHE A 33 8.35 1.69 -22.65
N ASP A 34 8.71 0.71 -23.50
CA ASP A 34 10.06 0.60 -24.08
C ASP A 34 11.16 0.63 -23.00
N VAL A 35 11.02 -0.21 -21.97
CA VAL A 35 11.98 -0.35 -20.87
C VAL A 35 12.57 -1.77 -20.82
N PRO A 36 13.76 -1.97 -20.22
CA PRO A 36 14.37 -3.29 -20.12
C PRO A 36 13.51 -4.29 -19.35
N ASN A 37 13.60 -5.57 -19.73
CA ASN A 37 13.02 -6.71 -19.00
C ASN A 37 13.94 -7.91 -19.18
N GLU A 38 15.07 -7.87 -18.48
CA GLU A 38 16.08 -8.93 -18.55
C GLU A 38 15.80 -10.01 -17.50
N PRO A 39 16.09 -11.30 -17.77
CA PRO A 39 15.75 -12.40 -16.85
C PRO A 39 16.35 -12.31 -15.45
N HIS A 40 17.40 -11.49 -15.27
CA HIS A 40 18.10 -11.35 -14.00
C HIS A 40 17.60 -10.17 -13.15
N MET A 41 16.79 -9.26 -13.70
CA MET A 41 16.21 -8.14 -12.97
C MET A 41 15.34 -8.65 -11.83
N GLN A 42 15.51 -8.05 -10.65
CA GLN A 42 14.71 -8.30 -9.45
C GLN A 42 13.98 -7.00 -9.10
N ASP A 43 12.79 -7.09 -8.51
CA ASP A 43 12.00 -5.90 -8.16
C ASP A 43 11.90 -4.95 -9.38
N TRP A 44 11.46 -5.50 -10.51
CA TRP A 44 11.56 -4.88 -11.83
C TRP A 44 10.98 -3.46 -11.84
N GLU A 45 9.84 -3.27 -11.18
CA GLU A 45 9.15 -2.00 -11.00
C GLU A 45 9.98 -0.95 -10.26
N TRP A 46 10.96 -1.35 -9.44
CA TRP A 46 11.92 -0.45 -8.81
C TRP A 46 13.05 -0.07 -9.76
N GLU A 47 13.55 -1.04 -10.54
CA GLU A 47 14.67 -0.82 -11.47
C GLU A 47 14.28 0.08 -12.67
N VAL A 48 13.01 0.04 -13.10
CA VAL A 48 12.54 0.76 -14.31
C VAL A 48 11.70 2.00 -14.04
N ALA A 49 11.35 2.27 -12.78
CA ALA A 49 10.59 3.46 -12.41
C ALA A 49 11.36 4.72 -12.81
N ASP A 50 10.68 5.63 -13.50
CA ASP A 50 11.23 6.92 -13.91
C ASP A 50 10.29 8.06 -13.50
N PRO A 51 10.68 8.94 -12.56
CA PRO A 51 9.91 10.11 -12.16
C PRO A 51 9.53 11.03 -13.33
N ALA A 52 10.31 11.05 -14.42
CA ALA A 52 10.02 11.85 -15.60
C ALA A 52 8.84 11.31 -16.44
N ARG A 53 8.41 10.07 -16.19
CA ARG A 53 7.36 9.36 -16.96
C ARG A 53 6.05 9.18 -16.22
N ILE A 54 5.89 9.77 -15.03
CA ILE A 54 4.66 9.69 -14.21
C ILE A 54 3.40 10.02 -15.01
N ASP A 55 3.42 11.06 -15.83
CA ASP A 55 2.26 11.44 -16.66
C ASP A 55 1.89 10.37 -17.70
N GLU A 56 2.90 9.68 -18.25
CA GLU A 56 2.70 8.56 -19.18
C GLU A 56 2.08 7.35 -18.46
N TYR A 57 2.57 7.03 -17.25
CA TYR A 57 2.05 5.97 -16.42
C TYR A 57 0.59 6.21 -16.02
N LEU A 58 0.27 7.41 -15.54
CA LEU A 58 -1.10 7.81 -15.19
C LEU A 58 -2.05 7.71 -16.39
N ASN A 59 -1.64 8.21 -17.55
CA ASN A 59 -2.44 8.11 -18.76
C ASN A 59 -2.68 6.65 -19.16
N ALA A 60 -1.66 5.79 -19.05
CA ALA A 60 -1.79 4.37 -19.33
C ALA A 60 -2.76 3.67 -18.35
N TYR A 61 -2.73 4.04 -17.07
CA TYR A 61 -3.61 3.48 -16.04
C TYR A 61 -5.09 3.84 -16.27
N HIS A 62 -5.37 5.07 -16.72
CA HIS A 62 -6.73 5.56 -16.95
C HIS A 62 -7.34 5.11 -18.28
N VAL A 63 -6.56 5.18 -19.37
CA VAL A 63 -7.08 5.00 -20.73
C VAL A 63 -6.80 3.59 -21.28
N GLY A 64 -5.89 2.85 -20.66
CA GLY A 64 -5.53 1.50 -21.08
C GLY A 64 -6.55 0.44 -20.68
N GLU A 65 -6.80 -0.50 -21.59
CA GLU A 65 -7.32 -1.82 -21.24
C GLU A 65 -6.20 -2.63 -20.56
N LEU A 66 -5.84 -2.25 -19.33
CA LEU A 66 -4.92 -3.00 -18.48
C LEU A 66 -5.69 -4.07 -17.70
N SER A 67 -5.14 -5.28 -17.68
CA SER A 67 -5.53 -6.32 -16.73
C SER A 67 -5.23 -5.88 -15.30
N ASP A 68 -5.84 -6.53 -14.31
CA ASP A 68 -5.56 -6.24 -12.90
C ASP A 68 -4.09 -6.43 -12.54
N ASP A 69 -3.42 -7.43 -13.12
CA ASP A 69 -2.00 -7.68 -12.86
C ASP A 69 -1.14 -6.56 -13.43
N GLU A 70 -1.44 -6.07 -14.63
CA GLU A 70 -0.76 -4.88 -15.19
C GLU A 70 -1.06 -3.61 -14.40
N ARG A 71 -2.30 -3.43 -13.92
CA ARG A 71 -2.66 -2.29 -13.06
C ARG A 71 -1.87 -2.33 -11.75
N PHE A 72 -1.77 -3.50 -11.14
CA PHE A 72 -0.99 -3.69 -9.92
C PHE A 72 0.49 -3.40 -10.17
N THR A 73 1.12 -4.02 -11.18
CA THR A 73 2.53 -3.79 -11.50
C THR A 73 2.82 -2.32 -11.86
N LEU A 74 1.94 -1.68 -12.63
CA LEU A 74 2.10 -0.27 -12.98
C LEU A 74 1.96 0.64 -11.76
N MET A 75 1.07 0.31 -10.82
CA MET A 75 0.93 1.06 -9.58
C MET A 75 2.20 0.98 -8.72
N GLU A 76 2.80 -0.20 -8.57
CA GLU A 76 4.10 -0.32 -7.87
C GLU A 76 5.18 0.54 -8.53
N THR A 77 5.25 0.51 -9.87
CA THR A 77 6.20 1.34 -10.65
C THR A 77 5.96 2.84 -10.40
N MET A 78 4.68 3.25 -10.36
CA MET A 78 4.31 4.64 -10.07
C MET A 78 4.67 5.05 -8.64
N ILE A 79 4.41 4.20 -7.64
CA ILE A 79 4.73 4.49 -6.24
C ILE A 79 6.25 4.70 -6.09
N GLN A 80 7.09 3.82 -6.66
CA GLN A 80 8.54 4.02 -6.69
C GLN A 80 8.91 5.35 -7.39
N ALA A 81 8.31 5.64 -8.56
CA ALA A 81 8.61 6.86 -9.29
C ALA A 81 8.27 8.13 -8.49
N PHE A 82 7.23 8.11 -7.65
CA PHE A 82 6.92 9.20 -6.73
C PHE A 82 7.88 9.24 -5.54
N ASP A 83 8.31 8.09 -5.01
CA ASP A 83 9.31 8.05 -3.94
C ASP A 83 10.62 8.72 -4.37
N ASP A 84 11.04 8.47 -5.61
CA ASP A 84 12.23 9.07 -6.22
C ASP A 84 12.04 10.52 -6.69
N LEU A 85 10.79 10.97 -6.91
CA LEU A 85 10.50 12.32 -7.44
C LEU A 85 10.89 13.40 -6.43
N PRO A 86 11.83 14.32 -6.70
CA PRO A 86 12.23 15.34 -5.74
C PRO A 86 11.12 16.36 -5.46
N GLY A 87 11.05 16.85 -4.20
CA GLY A 87 10.15 17.93 -3.79
C GLY A 87 8.95 17.48 -2.94
N PRO A 88 8.08 18.41 -2.53
CA PRO A 88 6.93 18.09 -1.70
C PRO A 88 5.84 17.34 -2.50
N LEU A 89 5.59 16.07 -2.16
CA LEU A 89 4.58 15.24 -2.82
C LEU A 89 3.17 15.78 -2.60
N GLU A 90 2.90 16.40 -1.46
CA GLU A 90 1.61 17.02 -1.13
C GLU A 90 1.22 18.18 -2.05
N ALA A 91 2.16 18.72 -2.84
CA ALA A 91 1.91 19.77 -3.81
C ALA A 91 1.82 19.24 -5.26
N ASP A 92 2.04 17.94 -5.48
CA ASP A 92 1.98 17.33 -6.81
C ASP A 92 0.58 16.77 -7.07
N VAL A 93 -0.15 17.38 -8.01
CA VAL A 93 -1.49 16.97 -8.42
C VAL A 93 -1.54 15.55 -9.00
N ARG A 94 -0.42 15.06 -9.53
CA ARG A 94 -0.29 13.68 -10.05
C ARG A 94 -0.26 12.69 -8.91
N TRP A 95 0.40 13.05 -7.79
CA TRP A 95 0.39 12.23 -6.58
C TRP A 95 -1.00 12.19 -5.95
N GLU A 96 -1.70 13.33 -5.90
CA GLU A 96 -3.09 13.37 -5.46
C GLU A 96 -3.97 12.43 -6.31
N ALA A 97 -3.81 12.45 -7.64
CA ALA A 97 -4.52 11.54 -8.53
C ALA A 97 -4.18 10.06 -8.27
N THR A 98 -2.90 9.73 -8.04
CA THR A 98 -2.48 8.37 -7.66
C THR A 98 -3.10 7.92 -6.35
N LEU A 99 -3.15 8.79 -5.33
CA LEU A 99 -3.81 8.49 -4.06
C LEU A 99 -5.31 8.24 -4.26
N SER A 100 -5.99 9.00 -5.11
CA SER A 100 -7.40 8.74 -5.45
C SER A 100 -7.59 7.39 -6.11
N ILE A 101 -6.71 6.99 -7.04
CA ILE A 101 -6.77 5.67 -7.68
C ILE A 101 -6.61 4.55 -6.65
N LEU A 102 -5.61 4.65 -5.76
CA LEU A 102 -5.37 3.68 -4.69
C LEU A 102 -6.57 3.57 -3.74
N ASP A 103 -7.15 4.70 -3.37
CA ASP A 103 -8.32 4.80 -2.49
C ASP A 103 -9.57 4.16 -3.11
N GLU A 104 -9.84 4.45 -4.39
CA GLU A 104 -11.00 3.93 -5.12
C GLU A 104 -10.89 2.44 -5.44
N ASN A 105 -9.65 1.92 -5.57
CA ASN A 105 -9.36 0.54 -5.96
C ASN A 105 -8.61 -0.21 -4.85
N ILE A 106 -8.99 0.03 -3.59
CA ILE A 106 -8.23 -0.46 -2.44
C ILE A 106 -8.07 -1.98 -2.41
N ASP A 107 -9.04 -2.75 -2.89
CA ASP A 107 -8.95 -4.22 -2.93
C ASP A 107 -7.86 -4.70 -3.90
N LEU A 108 -7.64 -3.97 -5.00
CA LEU A 108 -6.60 -4.28 -5.99
C LEU A 108 -5.21 -3.93 -5.44
N HIS A 109 -5.10 -2.84 -4.69
CA HIS A 109 -3.83 -2.27 -4.23
C HIS A 109 -3.60 -2.42 -2.72
N ALA A 110 -4.35 -3.31 -2.07
CA ALA A 110 -4.30 -3.51 -0.62
C ALA A 110 -2.88 -3.85 -0.16
N TYR A 111 -2.21 -4.74 -0.90
CA TYR A 111 -0.84 -5.17 -0.60
C TYR A 111 0.16 -4.02 -0.78
N SER A 112 0.06 -3.25 -1.86
CA SER A 112 0.85 -2.04 -2.11
C SER A 112 0.72 -1.03 -0.97
N VAL A 113 -0.52 -0.66 -0.64
CA VAL A 113 -0.81 0.34 0.39
C VAL A 113 -0.27 -0.11 1.75
N TRP A 114 -0.40 -1.40 2.09
CA TRP A 114 0.16 -1.94 3.33
C TRP A 114 1.69 -1.97 3.31
N TYR A 115 2.31 -2.54 2.28
CA TYR A 115 3.75 -2.71 2.19
C TYR A 115 4.48 -1.36 2.25
N TRP A 116 4.11 -0.42 1.38
CA TRP A 116 4.71 0.91 1.31
C TRP A 116 4.33 1.82 2.49
N SER A 117 3.35 1.43 3.32
CA SER A 117 3.04 2.15 4.57
C SER A 117 4.00 1.82 5.72
N ASP A 118 4.84 0.79 5.56
CA ASP A 118 5.95 0.47 6.46
C ASP A 118 5.55 0.48 7.96
N LEU A 119 4.41 -0.13 8.31
CA LEU A 119 3.78 0.01 9.64
C LEU A 119 4.64 -0.54 10.79
N GLU A 120 5.66 -1.34 10.48
CA GLU A 120 6.55 -1.96 11.47
C GLU A 120 7.50 -0.94 12.12
N TYR A 121 7.70 0.23 11.48
CA TYR A 121 8.66 1.23 11.92
C TYR A 121 8.00 2.58 12.23
N GLU A 122 8.64 3.35 13.12
CA GLU A 122 8.25 4.75 13.36
C GLU A 122 8.63 5.59 12.13
N LEU A 123 7.85 6.62 11.81
CA LEU A 123 8.22 7.56 10.73
C LEU A 123 9.53 8.25 11.08
N GLY A 124 10.47 8.27 10.15
CA GLY A 124 11.75 8.93 10.29
C GLY A 124 12.47 9.13 8.96
N ASP A 125 13.75 9.50 9.05
CA ASP A 125 14.56 9.84 7.87
C ASP A 125 14.84 8.64 6.94
N GLU A 126 14.68 7.41 7.44
CA GLU A 126 14.86 6.16 6.68
C GLU A 126 13.56 5.64 6.04
N THR A 127 12.43 6.30 6.31
CA THR A 127 11.13 5.91 5.75
C THR A 127 10.98 6.42 4.31
N TRP A 128 10.37 5.61 3.43
CA TRP A 128 9.96 6.07 2.11
C TRP A 128 9.08 7.33 2.19
N ARG A 129 9.25 8.23 1.24
CA ARG A 129 8.59 9.53 1.19
C ARG A 129 7.09 9.40 0.97
N VAL A 130 6.66 8.33 0.30
CA VAL A 130 5.24 8.00 0.08
C VAL A 130 4.54 7.47 1.35
N THR A 131 5.29 6.92 2.31
CA THR A 131 4.74 6.21 3.47
C THR A 131 3.74 7.01 4.31
N PRO A 132 3.98 8.29 4.67
CA PRO A 132 3.02 9.05 5.48
C PRO A 132 1.64 9.23 4.82
N PHE A 133 1.58 9.15 3.49
CA PHE A 133 0.34 9.24 2.73
C PHE A 133 -0.38 7.89 2.71
N LEU A 134 0.34 6.80 2.50
CA LEU A 134 -0.24 5.46 2.44
C LEU A 134 -0.72 4.97 3.80
N ARG A 135 -0.08 5.40 4.91
CA ARG A 135 -0.62 5.18 6.27
C ARG A 135 -2.02 5.77 6.46
N LYS A 136 -2.32 6.92 5.82
CA LYS A 136 -3.67 7.50 5.88
C LYS A 136 -4.69 6.64 5.14
N LEU A 137 -4.30 6.01 4.02
CA LEU A 137 -5.15 5.05 3.32
C LEU A 137 -5.34 3.77 4.13
N VAL A 138 -4.29 3.27 4.78
CA VAL A 138 -4.39 2.16 5.73
C VAL A 138 -5.42 2.45 6.81
N ASP A 139 -5.32 3.60 7.48
CA ASP A 139 -6.25 3.97 8.54
C ASP A 139 -7.68 4.13 8.03
N LYS A 140 -7.86 4.75 6.86
CA LYS A 140 -9.16 4.91 6.20
C LYS A 140 -9.81 3.56 5.87
N HIS A 141 -9.02 2.60 5.40
CA HIS A 141 -9.49 1.29 4.92
C HIS A 141 -9.23 0.16 5.90
N ARG A 142 -8.97 0.46 7.19
CA ARG A 142 -8.61 -0.52 8.22
C ARG A 142 -9.56 -1.70 8.28
N ALA A 143 -10.87 -1.47 8.22
CA ALA A 143 -11.87 -2.54 8.26
C ALA A 143 -11.78 -3.51 7.06
N ARG A 144 -11.27 -3.04 5.91
CA ARG A 144 -11.09 -3.86 4.72
C ARG A 144 -9.75 -4.58 4.71
N LEU A 145 -8.70 -3.87 5.10
CA LEU A 145 -7.31 -4.34 5.08
C LEU A 145 -6.92 -5.17 6.31
N ASP A 146 -7.65 -5.05 7.42
CA ASP A 146 -7.45 -5.85 8.64
C ASP A 146 -8.79 -6.08 9.36
N PRO A 147 -9.66 -6.91 8.78
CA PRO A 147 -11.00 -7.16 9.34
C PRO A 147 -10.96 -7.85 10.71
N GLN A 148 -9.84 -8.48 11.08
CA GLN A 148 -9.68 -9.16 12.37
C GLN A 148 -9.45 -8.15 13.50
N SER A 149 -8.77 -7.03 13.24
CA SER A 149 -8.59 -5.95 14.23
C SER A 149 -9.90 -5.32 14.71
N VAL A 150 -10.90 -5.18 13.84
CA VAL A 150 -12.19 -4.53 14.15
C VAL A 150 -13.10 -5.41 15.03
N SER A 151 -12.89 -6.73 14.98
CA SER A 151 -13.70 -7.69 15.73
C SER A 151 -13.32 -7.78 17.22
N GLN A 152 -12.14 -7.26 17.61
CA GLN A 152 -11.68 -7.30 19.00
C GLN A 152 -12.15 -6.12 19.86
N ASP A 153 -12.69 -5.04 19.26
CA ASP A 153 -13.08 -3.83 19.99
C ASP A 153 -14.44 -3.94 20.74
N HIS A 154 -15.12 -5.09 20.69
CA HIS A 154 -16.51 -5.23 21.16
C HIS A 154 -16.80 -6.31 22.22
N ASP A 155 -15.80 -6.91 22.88
CA ASP A 155 -16.04 -7.92 23.93
C ASP A 155 -15.34 -7.57 25.26
N GLY A 156 -15.85 -6.57 25.97
CA GLY A 156 -15.26 -6.09 27.23
C GLY A 156 -16.25 -5.47 28.22
N GLY A 157 -17.50 -5.89 28.20
CA GLY A 157 -18.55 -5.37 29.08
C GLY A 157 -19.45 -6.46 29.62
N GLU A 158 -18.91 -7.42 30.38
CA GLU A 158 -19.74 -8.22 31.28
C GLU A 158 -20.12 -7.38 32.52
N PRO A 159 -21.40 -7.33 32.90
CA PRO A 159 -21.84 -6.56 34.05
C PRO A 159 -21.35 -7.20 35.36
N ASP A 160 -20.87 -6.34 36.26
CA ASP A 160 -20.49 -6.67 37.64
C ASP A 160 -21.71 -7.17 38.42
N ASP A 161 -21.97 -8.47 38.35
CA ASP A 161 -23.01 -9.12 39.14
C ASP A 161 -22.49 -9.32 40.56
N ALA A 162 -23.00 -8.46 41.45
CA ALA A 162 -22.61 -8.36 42.84
C ALA A 162 -22.74 -9.71 43.56
N ARG A 163 -21.61 -10.22 44.06
CA ARG A 163 -21.56 -11.27 45.06
C ARG A 163 -22.03 -10.71 46.40
N GLU A 164 -23.31 -10.91 46.74
CA GLU A 164 -23.71 -11.02 48.14
C GLU A 164 -23.80 -12.51 48.52
N SER A 165 -22.89 -12.92 49.41
CA SER A 165 -22.97 -14.17 50.19
C SER A 165 -23.01 -13.78 51.68
N PRO A 166 -23.26 -14.71 52.61
CA PRO A 166 -24.58 -15.07 53.12
C PRO A 166 -24.73 -14.75 54.63
N SER A 167 -25.95 -14.78 55.17
CA SER A 167 -26.25 -15.14 56.57
C SER A 167 -27.71 -15.54 56.72
#